data_AF-A0AAX1UDY4-F1
#
_entry.id   AF-A0AAX1UDY4-F1
#
_cell.length_a   1.000
_cell.length_b   1.000
_cell.length_c   1.000
_cell.angle_alpha   90.00
_cell.angle_beta   90.00
_cell.angle_gamma   90.00
#
_symmetry.space_group_name_H-M   'P 1'
#
loop_
_entity.id
_entity.type
_entity.pdbx_description
1 polymer ?
#
loop_
_entity_poly.entity_id
_entity_poly.type
_entity_poly.pdbx_seq_one_letter_code
_entity_poly.pdbx_strand_id
1 'polypeptide(L)' 'MANLERTAEKLFVLVNSNLKPEYDNECNMIMDVFLEEEFTMDELKRLLIYLLEKVKDERKAEVQKKIEWEVGLLEDAII' A
#
# COMPACT_ATOMS: atom_id res chain seq x y z
N MET A 1 11.77 11.37 -3.65
CA MET A 1 11.78 9.93 -3.98
C MET A 1 11.94 9.09 -2.72
N ALA A 2 13.01 9.22 -1.92
CA ALA A 2 13.19 8.42 -0.68
C ALA A 2 12.04 8.46 0.36
N ASN A 3 11.27 9.56 0.44
CA ASN A 3 10.12 9.64 1.34
C ASN A 3 8.89 8.87 0.81
N LEU A 4 8.75 8.75 -0.51
CA LEU A 4 7.68 8.00 -1.16
C LEU A 4 7.88 6.49 -0.99
N GLU A 5 9.08 6.00 -1.29
CA GLU A 5 9.48 4.58 -1.09
C GLU A 5 9.28 4.15 0.36
N ARG A 6 9.75 4.95 1.32
CA ARG A 6 9.60 4.63 2.74
C ARG A 6 8.14 4.58 3.20
N THR A 7 7.28 5.42 2.64
CA THR A 7 5.84 5.37 2.96
C THR A 7 5.18 4.20 2.27
N ALA A 8 5.54 3.87 1.02
CA ALA A 8 5.08 2.68 0.32
C ALA A 8 5.41 1.40 1.12
N GLU A 9 6.66 1.24 1.57
CA GLU A 9 7.07 0.11 2.42
C GLU A 9 6.20 -0.03 3.68
N LYS A 10 5.95 1.08 4.39
CA LYS A 10 5.11 1.08 5.59
C LYS A 10 3.67 0.67 5.28
N LEU A 11 3.12 1.17 4.18
CA LEU A 11 1.77 0.83 3.73
C LEU A 11 1.68 -0.64 3.30
N PHE A 12 2.71 -1.17 2.66
CA PHE A 12 2.80 -2.58 2.27
C PHE A 12 2.87 -3.49 3.50
N VAL A 13 3.69 -3.16 4.50
CA VAL A 13 3.72 -3.90 5.78
C VAL A 13 2.34 -3.88 6.47
N LEU A 14 1.67 -2.73 6.49
CA LEU A 14 0.32 -2.60 7.04
C LEU A 14 -0.68 -3.50 6.31
N VAL A 15 -0.69 -3.44 4.98
CA VAL A 15 -1.57 -4.25 4.14
C VAL A 15 -1.29 -5.74 4.33
N ASN A 16 -0.02 -6.15 4.20
CA ASN A 16 0.43 -7.54 4.30
C ASN A 16 -0.02 -8.19 5.61
N SER A 17 0.07 -7.46 6.72
CA SER A 17 -0.35 -7.93 8.05
C SER A 17 -1.87 -8.12 8.18
N ASN A 18 -2.66 -7.67 7.21
CA ASN A 18 -4.12 -7.70 7.20
C ASN A 18 -4.72 -8.39 5.95
N LEU A 19 -3.90 -9.00 5.09
CA LEU A 19 -4.38 -9.74 3.91
C LEU A 19 -5.16 -11.00 4.30
N LYS A 20 -6.06 -11.43 3.41
CA LYS A 20 -6.66 -12.77 3.51
C LYS A 20 -5.60 -13.81 3.14
N PRO A 21 -5.46 -14.92 3.91
CA PRO A 21 -4.35 -15.86 3.73
C PRO A 21 -4.17 -16.42 2.32
N GLU A 22 -5.26 -16.54 1.54
CA GLU A 22 -5.20 -17.01 0.16
C GLU A 22 -4.44 -16.08 -0.80
N TYR A 23 -4.26 -14.80 -0.44
CA TYR A 23 -3.56 -13.80 -1.27
C TYR A 23 -2.16 -13.45 -0.75
N ASP A 24 -1.73 -13.96 0.41
CA ASP A 24 -0.48 -13.56 1.07
C ASP A 24 0.73 -13.68 0.13
N ASN A 25 0.92 -14.84 -0.52
CA ASN A 25 2.07 -15.08 -1.39
C ASN A 25 2.05 -14.21 -2.65
N GLU A 26 0.89 -14.07 -3.30
CA GLU A 26 0.73 -13.25 -4.50
C GLU A 26 1.00 -11.77 -4.20
N CYS A 27 0.36 -11.26 -3.15
CA CYS A 27 0.49 -9.85 -2.79
C CYS A 27 1.90 -9.50 -2.32
N ASN A 28 2.57 -10.37 -1.53
CA ASN A 28 3.96 -10.13 -1.14
C ASN A 28 4.86 -9.98 -2.37
N MET A 29 4.73 -10.90 -3.34
CA MET A 29 5.54 -10.84 -4.57
C MET A 29 5.27 -9.56 -5.36
N ILE A 30 4.01 -9.15 -5.50
CA ILE A 30 3.65 -7.91 -6.20
C ILE A 30 4.25 -6.69 -5.47
N MET A 31 4.17 -6.65 -4.14
CA MET A 31 4.73 -5.56 -3.33
C MET A 31 6.27 -5.50 -3.45
N ASP A 32 6.94 -6.65 -3.42
CA ASP A 32 8.40 -6.74 -3.57
C ASP A 32 8.83 -6.23 -4.95
N VAL A 33 8.21 -6.73 -6.02
CA VAL A 33 8.51 -6.29 -7.41
C VAL A 33 8.24 -4.79 -7.58
N PHE A 34 7.15 -4.28 -7.01
CA PHE A 34 6.81 -2.86 -7.11
C PHE A 34 7.86 -1.95 -6.46
N LEU A 35 8.50 -2.38 -5.36
CA LEU A 35 9.56 -1.61 -4.69
C LEU A 35 10.91 -1.68 -5.41
N GLU A 36 11.13 -2.67 -6.26
CA GLU A 36 12.36 -2.80 -7.07
C GLU A 36 12.35 -1.86 -8.29
N GLU A 37 11.19 -1.32 -8.68
CA GLU A 37 11.03 -0.45 -9.84
C GLU A 37 10.86 1.03 -9.44
N GLU A 38 11.17 1.95 -10.35
CA GLU A 38 10.77 3.35 -10.17
C GLU A 38 9.26 3.47 -10.38
N PHE A 39 8.55 4.05 -9.40
CA PHE A 39 7.12 4.23 -9.46
C PHE A 39 6.68 5.65 -9.13
N THR A 40 5.52 6.01 -9.66
CA THR A 40 4.83 7.26 -9.41
C THR A 40 3.82 7.14 -8.26
N MET A 41 3.39 8.28 -7.73
CA MET A 41 2.32 8.33 -6.73
C MET A 41 1.03 7.66 -7.22
N ASP A 42 0.68 7.84 -8.50
CA ASP A 42 -0.54 7.29 -9.07
C ASP A 42 -0.47 5.77 -9.20
N GLU A 43 0.70 5.22 -9.53
CA GLU A 43 0.94 3.78 -9.54
C GLU A 43 0.83 3.19 -8.14
N LEU A 44 1.39 3.86 -7.12
CA LEU A 44 1.25 3.44 -5.73
C LEU A 44 -0.22 3.40 -5.31
N LYS A 45 -1.00 4.46 -5.60
CA LYS A 45 -2.44 4.50 -5.28
C LYS A 45 -3.21 3.37 -5.95
N ARG A 46 -2.93 3.08 -7.22
CA ARG A 46 -3.59 1.97 -7.95
C ARG A 46 -3.29 0.63 -7.30
N LEU A 47 -2.03 0.38 -6.93
CA LEU A 47 -1.66 -0.85 -6.25
C LEU A 47 -2.32 -0.95 -4.87
N LEU A 48 -2.35 0.13 -4.09
CA LEU A 48 -3.00 0.14 -2.79
C LEU A 48 -4.51 -0.15 -2.88
N ILE A 49 -5.20 0.34 -3.91
CA ILE A 49 -6.61 0.01 -4.17
C ILE A 49 -6.76 -1.49 -4.44
N TYR A 50 -5.93 -2.06 -5.33
CA TYR A 50 -5.93 -3.50 -5.62
C TYR A 50 -5.69 -4.34 -4.36
N LEU A 51 -4.68 -3.99 -3.56
CA LEU A 51 -4.35 -4.71 -2.33
C LEU A 51 -5.44 -4.60 -1.27
N LEU A 52 -6.10 -3.44 -1.17
CA LEU A 52 -7.20 -3.21 -0.23
C LEU A 52 -8.40 -4.14 -0.50
N GLU A 53 -8.60 -4.60 -1.74
CA GLU A 53 -9.61 -5.61 -2.06
C GLU A 53 -9.29 -6.98 -1.46
N LYS A 54 -8.01 -7.25 -1.17
CA LYS A 54 -7.49 -8.52 -0.65
C LYS A 54 -7.34 -8.52 0.88
N VAL A 55 -7.56 -7.39 1.52
CA VAL A 55 -7.56 -7.24 2.99
C VAL A 55 -8.78 -7.93 3.60
N LYS A 56 -8.61 -8.52 4.80
CA LYS A 56 -9.68 -9.10 5.61
C LYS A 56 -10.82 -8.11 5.81
N ASP A 57 -12.06 -8.55 5.62
CA ASP A 57 -13.22 -7.65 5.56
C ASP A 57 -13.40 -6.87 6.87
N GLU A 58 -13.12 -7.50 8.02
CA GLU A 58 -13.19 -6.90 9.35
C GLU A 58 -12.08 -5.87 9.64
N ARG A 59 -11.01 -5.87 8.85
CA ARG A 59 -9.87 -4.94 8.97
C ARG A 59 -9.91 -3.83 7.91
N LYS A 60 -10.67 -4.03 6.83
CA LYS A 60 -10.65 -3.19 5.62
C LYS A 60 -10.87 -1.71 5.91
N ALA A 61 -11.86 -1.36 6.73
CA ALA A 61 -12.14 0.04 7.07
C ALA A 61 -11.00 0.73 7.84
N GLU A 62 -10.33 0.01 8.76
CA GLU A 62 -9.19 0.55 9.50
C GLU A 62 -7.98 0.74 8.58
N VAL A 63 -7.69 -0.24 7.74
CA VAL A 63 -6.57 -0.20 6.78
C VAL A 63 -6.77 0.90 5.75
N GLN A 64 -7.98 1.03 5.20
CA GLN A 64 -8.33 2.08 4.24
C GLN A 64 -8.08 3.47 4.84
N LYS A 65 -8.56 3.74 6.05
CA LYS A 65 -8.38 5.04 6.72
C LYS A 65 -6.89 5.40 6.91
N LYS A 66 -6.05 4.41 7.22
CA LYS A 66 -4.60 4.62 7.37
C LYS A 66 -3.93 4.89 6.02
N ILE A 67 -4.33 4.17 4.97
CA ILE A 67 -3.86 4.44 3.59
C ILE A 67 -4.21 5.86 3.17
N GLU A 68 -5.47 6.27 3.32
CA GLU A 68 -5.94 7.61 2.95
C GLU A 68 -5.16 8.70 3.70
N TRP A 69 -4.89 8.50 4.99
CA TRP A 69 -4.10 9.43 5.79
C TRP A 69 -2.65 9.57 5.29
N GLU A 70 -1.94 8.46 5.13
CA GLU A 70 -0.53 8.48 4.68
C GLU A 70 -0.39 9.00 3.25
N VAL A 71 -1.31 8.65 2.36
CA VAL A 71 -1.35 9.19 0.98
C VAL A 71 -1.62 10.69 0.99
N GLY A 72 -2.55 11.18 1.81
CA GLY A 72 -2.82 12.62 1.94
C GLY A 72 -1.59 13.39 2.43
N LEU A 73 -0.87 12.86 3.43
CA LEU A 73 0.39 13.46 3.90
C LEU A 73 1.46 13.52 2.80
N LEU A 74 1.51 12.52 1.93
CA LEU A 74 2.44 12.52 0.81
C LEU A 74 2.06 13.56 -0.25
N GLU A 75 0.78 13.73 -0.56
CA GLU A 75 0.29 14.73 -1.50
C GLU A 75 0.59 16.15 -1.01
N ASP A 76 0.34 16.43 0.27
CA ASP A 76 0.61 17.73 0.87
C ASP A 76 2.11 18.08 0.87
N ALA A 77 2.99 17.07 0.92
CA ALA A 77 4.45 17.25 0.93
C ALA A 77 5.06 17.51 -0.47
N ILE A 78 4.27 17.41 -1.54
CA ILE A 78 4.70 17.64 -2.92
C ILE A 78 4.37 19.07 -3.39
N ILE A 79 3.53 19.81 -2.63
CA ILE A 79 3.15 21.22 -2.86
C ILE A 79 4.14 22.16 -2.18
#